data_AF-A0A392PLZ8-F1
#
_entry.id   AF-A0A392PLZ8-F1
#
_cell.length_a   1.000
_cell.length_b   1.000
_cell.length_c   1.000
_cell.angle_alpha   90.00
_cell.angle_beta   90.00
_cell.angle_gamma   90.00
#
_symmetry.space_group_name_H-M   'P 1'
#
loop_
_entity.id
_entity.type
_entity.pdbx_description
1 polymer ?
#
loop_
_entity_poly.entity_id
_entity_poly.type
_entity_poly.pdbx_seq_one_letter_code
_entity_poly.pdbx_strand_id
1 'polypeptide(L)'
;DLEFPDSQTSLEDLCRSHLNALLASIAETEKQTEMAARVSTWKQRIEHNLEEQESHPPFDIRDYGERILDKLSLEESSSSVLPFSNLVAGQVKYDVSRSFSSLLQLVSPV
;
A
#
# COMPACT_ATOMS: atom_id res chain seq x y z
N ASP A 1 41.65 49.37 39.02
CA ASP A 1 40.54 48.62 38.43
C ASP A 1 40.93 47.15 38.32
N LEU A 2 40.33 46.29 39.16
CA LEU A 2 40.51 44.85 39.08
C LEU A 2 39.47 44.30 38.09
N GLU A 3 39.88 44.09 36.84
CA GLU A 3 39.14 43.22 35.93
C GLU A 3 39.38 41.77 36.37
N PHE A 4 38.40 41.20 37.06
CA PHE A 4 38.35 39.75 37.26
C PHE A 4 38.00 39.11 35.92
N PRO A 5 38.87 38.26 35.36
CA PRO A 5 38.59 37.61 34.08
C PRO A 5 37.38 36.71 34.27
N ASP A 6 36.47 36.75 33.29
CA ASP A 6 35.27 35.91 33.13
C ASP A 6 35.44 34.54 33.79
N SER A 7 35.10 34.50 35.08
CA SER A 7 35.30 33.31 35.89
C SER A 7 34.09 32.45 35.67
N GLN A 8 34.21 31.67 34.60
CA GLN A 8 33.47 30.45 34.35
C GLN A 8 32.02 30.73 33.97
N THR A 9 31.59 30.16 32.85
CA THR A 9 30.22 29.67 32.74
C THR A 9 29.85 29.08 34.11
N SER A 10 28.91 29.70 34.82
CA SER A 10 28.51 29.20 36.15
C SER A 10 28.25 27.71 36.04
N LEU A 11 28.65 26.91 37.03
CA LEU A 11 28.38 25.47 37.03
C LEU A 11 26.90 25.19 36.68
N GLU A 12 26.01 26.05 37.15
CA GLU A 12 24.58 26.02 36.85
C GLU A 12 24.26 26.18 35.37
N ASP A 13 24.98 27.04 34.66
CA ASP A 13 24.79 27.28 33.22
C ASP A 13 25.26 26.08 32.39
N LEU A 14 26.40 25.48 32.77
CA LEU A 14 26.89 24.25 32.15
C LEU A 14 25.94 23.07 32.41
N CYS A 15 25.48 22.91 33.66
CA CYS A 15 24.49 21.89 34.01
C CYS A 15 23.17 22.08 33.25
N ARG A 16 22.69 23.32 33.10
CA ARG A 16 21.48 23.65 32.34
C ARG A 16 21.64 23.33 30.85
N SER A 17 22.76 23.71 30.25
CA SER A 17 23.07 23.41 28.86
C SER A 17 23.11 21.90 28.62
N HIS A 18 23.77 21.14 29.49
CA HIS A 18 23.84 19.69 29.39
C HIS A 18 22.46 19.03 29.55
N LEU A 19 21.66 19.47 30.52
CA LEU A 19 20.30 18.97 30.72
C LEU A 19 19.41 19.24 29.50
N ASN A 20 19.48 20.45 28.94
CA ASN A 20 18.73 20.80 27.73
C ASN A 20 19.15 19.93 26.54
N ALA A 21 20.45 19.66 26.38
CA ALA A 21 20.95 18.77 25.34
C ALA A 21 20.47 17.31 25.52
N LEU A 22 20.42 16.81 26.76
CA LEU A 22 19.85 15.50 27.06
C LEU A 22 18.34 15.44 26.79
N LEU A 23 17.59 16.47 27.15
CA LEU A 23 16.15 16.51 26.86
C LEU A 23 15.88 16.56 25.35
N ALA A 24 16.66 17.34 24.61
CA ALA A 24 16.57 17.38 23.15
C ALA A 24 16.93 16.03 22.51
N SER A 25 17.96 15.33 23.02
CA SER A 25 18.32 14.01 22.49
C SER A 25 17.26 12.96 22.78
N ILE A 26 16.66 12.97 23.99
CA ILE A 26 15.54 12.09 24.35
C ILE A 26 14.35 12.31 23.41
N ALA A 27 13.92 13.57 23.24
CA ALA A 27 12.81 13.91 22.35
C ALA A 27 13.06 13.49 20.89
N GLU A 28 14.29 13.65 20.40
CA GLU A 28 14.65 13.17 19.07
C GLU A 28 14.60 11.64 18.99
N THR A 29 15.13 10.92 19.98
CA THR A 29 15.01 9.45 20.01
C THR A 29 13.56 8.97 20.07
N GLU A 30 12.69 9.62 20.84
CA GLU A 30 11.26 9.29 20.90
C GLU A 30 10.60 9.43 19.52
N LYS A 31 10.88 10.52 18.81
CA LYS A 31 10.41 10.75 17.45
C LYS A 31 10.93 9.70 16.46
N GLN A 32 12.20 9.32 16.57
CA GLN A 32 12.78 8.26 15.73
C GLN A 32 12.11 6.90 16.00
N THR A 33 11.80 6.59 17.27
CA THR A 33 11.03 5.37 17.61
C THR A 33 9.59 5.40 17.10
N GLU A 34 8.91 6.54 17.14
CA GLU A 34 7.56 6.68 16.58
C GLU A 34 7.58 6.45 15.06
N MET A 35 8.54 7.06 14.36
CA MET A 35 8.71 6.88 12.92
C MET A 35 8.99 5.41 12.58
N ALA A 36 9.88 4.75 13.32
CA ALA A 36 10.17 3.32 13.15
C ALA A 36 8.92 2.44 13.37
N ALA A 37 8.12 2.73 14.40
CA ALA A 37 6.88 2.00 14.68
C ALA A 37 5.86 2.16 13.53
N ARG A 38 5.71 3.38 12.99
CA ARG A 38 4.82 3.66 11.85
C ARG A 38 5.27 2.94 10.58
N VAL A 39 6.57 2.97 10.27
CA VAL A 39 7.14 2.26 9.11
C VAL A 39 6.95 0.74 9.27
N SER A 40 7.18 0.19 10.46
CA SER A 40 6.95 -1.24 10.74
C SER A 40 5.48 -1.62 10.53
N THR A 41 4.55 -0.79 11.03
CA THR A 41 3.12 -1.01 10.87
C THR A 41 2.70 -0.98 9.40
N TRP A 42 3.20 0.00 8.65
CA TRP A 42 2.95 0.11 7.22
C TRP A 42 3.53 -1.09 6.45
N LYS A 43 4.76 -1.50 6.77
CA LYS A 43 5.41 -2.66 6.16
C LYS A 43 4.60 -3.93 6.41
N GLN A 44 4.18 -4.18 7.65
CA GLN A 44 3.35 -5.34 7.99
C GLN A 44 2.02 -5.35 7.22
N ARG A 45 1.36 -4.18 7.09
CA ARG A 45 0.13 -4.07 6.31
C ARG A 45 0.37 -4.36 4.83
N ILE A 46 1.47 -3.88 4.26
CA ILE A 46 1.81 -4.13 2.86
C ILE A 46 2.13 -5.59 2.63
N GLU A 47 2.93 -6.21 3.50
CA GLU A 47 3.30 -7.63 3.39
C GLU A 47 2.04 -8.50 3.35
N HIS A 48 1.10 -8.25 4.25
CA HIS A 48 -0.18 -8.97 4.28
C HIS A 48 -0.98 -8.82 2.96
N ASN A 49 -1.01 -7.61 2.38
CA ASN A 49 -1.68 -7.40 1.10
C ASN A 49 -0.92 -8.07 -0.06
N LEU A 50 0.41 -8.08 -0.04
CA LEU A 50 1.24 -8.76 -1.02
C LEU A 50 1.01 -10.27 -0.99
N GLU A 51 1.03 -10.88 0.20
CA GLU A 51 0.72 -12.29 0.40
C GLU A 51 -0.67 -12.66 -0.15
N GLU A 52 -1.69 -11.81 0.10
CA GLU A 52 -3.03 -11.99 -0.45
C GLU A 52 -3.00 -11.95 -1.99
N GLN A 53 -2.34 -10.97 -2.61
CA GLN A 53 -2.27 -10.86 -4.07
C GLN A 53 -1.45 -11.99 -4.71
N GLU A 54 -0.36 -12.45 -4.08
CA GLU A 54 0.44 -13.59 -4.54
C GLU A 54 -0.30 -14.91 -4.43
N SER A 55 -1.26 -15.03 -3.49
CA SER A 55 -2.12 -16.21 -3.38
C SER A 55 -3.09 -16.35 -4.55
N HIS A 56 -3.36 -15.28 -5.30
CA HIS A 56 -4.28 -15.32 -6.42
C HIS A 56 -3.74 -16.18 -7.57
N PRO A 57 -4.59 -16.95 -8.27
CA PRO A 57 -4.17 -17.71 -9.43
C PRO A 57 -3.55 -16.81 -10.51
N PRO A 58 -2.59 -17.33 -11.30
CA PRO A 58 -2.02 -16.59 -12.42
C PRO A 58 -3.11 -16.11 -13.37
N PHE A 59 -2.95 -14.92 -13.92
CA PHE A 59 -3.89 -14.34 -14.87
C PHE A 59 -3.43 -14.64 -16.30
N ASP A 60 -4.16 -15.51 -17.00
CA ASP A 60 -4.03 -15.70 -18.45
C ASP A 60 -5.19 -15.00 -19.15
N ILE A 61 -4.89 -13.90 -19.83
CA ILE A 61 -5.89 -13.08 -20.52
C ILE A 61 -6.61 -13.84 -21.65
N ARG A 62 -5.97 -14.85 -22.25
CA ARG A 62 -6.54 -15.64 -23.34
C ARG A 62 -7.56 -16.62 -22.80
N ASP A 63 -7.22 -17.33 -21.73
CA ASP A 63 -8.12 -18.26 -21.02
C ASP A 63 -9.36 -17.52 -20.49
N TYR A 64 -9.21 -16.33 -19.90
CA TYR A 64 -10.37 -15.53 -19.49
C TYR A 64 -11.21 -15.07 -20.70
N GLY A 65 -10.57 -14.72 -21.83
CA GLY A 65 -11.26 -14.40 -23.06
C GLY A 65 -12.09 -15.56 -23.60
N GLU A 66 -11.51 -16.77 -23.66
CA GLU A 66 -12.19 -18.01 -24.09
C GLU A 66 -13.38 -18.32 -23.18
N ARG A 67 -13.20 -18.27 -21.85
CA ARG A 67 -14.29 -18.48 -20.88
C ARG A 67 -15.44 -17.48 -21.04
N ILE A 68 -15.14 -16.24 -21.41
CA ILE A 68 -16.16 -15.22 -21.66
C ILE A 68 -16.92 -15.55 -22.94
N LEU A 69 -16.22 -15.91 -24.01
CA LEU A 69 -16.85 -16.33 -25.27
C LEU A 69 -17.73 -17.56 -25.07
N ASP A 70 -17.27 -18.57 -24.33
CA ASP A 70 -18.04 -19.77 -23.99
C ASP A 70 -19.36 -19.42 -23.28
N LYS A 71 -19.30 -18.51 -22.29
CA LYS A 71 -20.51 -18.03 -21.58
C LYS A 71 -21.48 -17.31 -22.50
N LEU A 72 -20.97 -16.47 -23.40
CA LEU A 72 -21.79 -15.73 -24.37
C LEU A 72 -22.42 -16.69 -25.40
N SER A 73 -21.68 -17.72 -25.84
CA SER A 73 -22.18 -18.76 -26.76
C SER A 73 -23.24 -19.66 -26.12
N LEU A 74 -23.17 -19.94 -24.82
CA LEU A 74 -24.21 -20.71 -24.12
C LEU A 74 -25.54 -19.95 -23.99
N GLU A 75 -25.50 -18.61 -24.03
CA GLU A 75 -26.68 -17.75 -23.95
C GLU A 75 -27.29 -17.39 -25.33
N GLU A 76 -26.83 -18.03 -26.43
CA GLU A 76 -27.29 -17.85 -27.83
C GLU A 76 -28.81 -17.99 -28.05
N SER A 77 -29.56 -18.48 -27.06
CA SER A 77 -31.02 -18.59 -27.14
C SER A 77 -31.76 -17.24 -27.12
N SER A 78 -31.08 -16.13 -26.83
CA SER A 78 -31.68 -14.79 -26.90
C SER A 78 -30.81 -13.81 -27.68
N SER A 79 -31.36 -13.24 -28.75
CA SER A 79 -30.78 -12.16 -29.59
C SER A 79 -30.53 -10.84 -28.84
N SER A 80 -30.38 -10.87 -27.51
CA SER A 80 -30.24 -9.70 -26.65
C SER A 80 -28.81 -9.49 -26.19
N VAL A 81 -28.38 -8.23 -26.17
CA VAL A 81 -27.13 -7.78 -25.56
C VAL A 81 -27.07 -8.23 -24.10
N LEU A 82 -26.01 -8.96 -23.73
CA LEU A 82 -25.79 -9.42 -22.37
C LEU A 82 -25.06 -8.34 -21.55
N PRO A 83 -25.65 -7.88 -20.43
CA PRO A 83 -25.00 -6.87 -19.60
C PRO A 83 -23.79 -7.48 -18.88
N PHE A 84 -22.69 -6.73 -18.82
CA PHE A 84 -21.45 -7.18 -18.17
C PHE A 84 -21.66 -7.60 -16.70
N SER A 85 -22.61 -6.95 -16.00
CA SER A 85 -22.97 -7.32 -14.62
C SER A 85 -23.45 -8.76 -14.48
N ASN A 86 -24.13 -9.31 -15.49
CA ASN A 86 -24.57 -10.70 -15.48
C ASN A 86 -23.40 -11.65 -15.76
N LEU A 87 -22.48 -11.25 -16.65
CA LEU A 87 -21.29 -12.03 -16.99
C LEU A 87 -20.36 -12.23 -15.77
N VAL A 88 -20.22 -11.19 -14.93
CA VAL A 88 -19.40 -11.22 -13.72
C VAL A 88 -20.17 -11.50 -12.43
N ALA A 89 -21.47 -11.82 -12.53
CA ALA A 89 -22.27 -12.14 -11.36
C ALA A 89 -21.67 -13.34 -10.59
N GLY A 90 -21.49 -13.17 -9.28
CA GLY A 90 -20.92 -14.21 -8.40
C GLY A 90 -19.40 -14.38 -8.49
N GLN A 91 -18.69 -13.58 -9.30
CA GLN A 91 -17.23 -13.61 -9.35
C GLN A 91 -16.60 -12.86 -8.17
N VAL A 92 -15.40 -13.28 -7.79
CA VAL A 92 -14.56 -12.59 -6.81
C VAL A 92 -14.02 -11.28 -7.38
N LYS A 93 -13.67 -10.31 -6.52
CA LYS A 93 -13.32 -8.94 -6.94
C LYS A 93 -12.20 -8.89 -7.98
N TYR A 94 -11.16 -9.71 -7.83
CA TYR A 94 -10.05 -9.74 -8.78
C TYR A 94 -10.44 -10.32 -10.15
N ASP A 95 -11.42 -11.24 -10.20
CA ASP A 95 -11.90 -11.84 -11.45
C ASP A 95 -12.78 -10.88 -12.26
N VAL A 96 -13.45 -9.94 -11.61
CA VAL A 96 -14.23 -8.89 -12.29
C VAL A 96 -13.32 -8.02 -13.16
N SER A 97 -12.21 -7.54 -12.59
CA SER A 97 -11.23 -6.72 -13.30
C SER A 97 -10.54 -7.51 -14.42
N ARG A 98 -10.16 -8.76 -14.15
CA ARG A 98 -9.56 -9.67 -15.15
C ARG A 98 -10.49 -9.94 -16.32
N SER A 99 -11.77 -10.20 -16.04
CA SER A 99 -12.79 -10.40 -17.06
C SER A 99 -12.92 -9.16 -17.93
N PHE A 100 -13.01 -7.97 -17.32
CA PHE A 100 -13.08 -6.71 -18.05
C PHE A 100 -11.86 -6.47 -18.96
N SER A 101 -10.64 -6.70 -18.45
CA SER A 101 -9.42 -6.58 -19.27
C SER A 101 -9.40 -7.57 -20.44
N SER A 102 -9.87 -8.80 -20.22
CA SER A 102 -9.93 -9.82 -21.27
C SER A 102 -10.96 -9.46 -22.34
N LEU A 103 -12.11 -8.90 -21.95
CA LEU A 103 -13.10 -8.33 -22.88
C LEU A 103 -12.51 -7.21 -23.72
N LEU A 104 -11.78 -6.27 -23.11
CA LEU A 104 -11.13 -5.19 -23.85
C LEU A 104 -10.12 -5.75 -24.86
N GLN A 105 -9.36 -6.79 -24.50
CA GLN A 105 -8.42 -7.45 -25.40
C GLN A 105 -9.12 -8.17 -26.57
N LEU A 106 -10.29 -8.76 -26.34
CA LEU A 106 -11.09 -9.37 -27.41
C LEU A 106 -11.58 -8.34 -28.44
N VAL A 107 -11.92 -7.13 -27.99
CA VAL A 107 -12.39 -6.03 -28.85
C VAL A 107 -11.23 -5.31 -29.54
N SER A 108 -10.08 -5.23 -28.87
CA SER A 108 -8.85 -4.62 -29.37
C SER A 108 -7.73 -5.65 -29.36
N PRO A 109 -7.69 -6.56 -30.37
CA PRO A 109 -6.54 -7.44 -30.52
C PRO A 109 -5.31 -6.56 -30.74
N VAL A 110 -4.39 -6.61 -29.77
CA VAL A 110 -3.08 -5.95 -29.79
C VAL A 110 -2.27 -6.42 -31.00
#